data_AF-A0AAV0UAD5-F1
#
_entry.id   AF-A0AAV0UAD5-F1
#
_cell.length_a   1.000
_cell.length_b   1.000
_cell.length_c   1.000
_cell.angle_alpha   90.00
_cell.angle_beta   90.00
_cell.angle_gamma   90.00
#
_symmetry.space_group_name_H-M   'P 1'
#
loop_
_entity.id
_entity.type
_entity.pdbx_description
1 polymer ?
#
loop_
_entity_poly.entity_id
_entity_poly.type
_entity_poly.pdbx_seq_one_letter_code
_entity_poly.pdbx_strand_id
1 'polypeptide(L)'
;MLVTHGHKFSAGVWGLIVDELRNIMKRAEPTWIFFALSREDEAKILEPHIDCGGESPSKLQTSSLSSSTAATVVMSSHEPSVLGMYPDVVATLGFTFATSFPPKVISAEEVKAQRIPSCTHLAVLLALQRLAGNVLASRQRENLSISVGQARSLLSCLRESFVFARKVNDALPLRRYLQRVGWRYGRTVSSSNELPSLLPQEVMGKQQYLQMLFTALTRSINKNDLAPFEEQEEARGYMARMVQDTLEEYLAWTGVAPQHIKDGKVVPADAKQRVESFTPLIVATLREIAEFDNTELQRHMSWLYPLLTLLMLVPNVKVRVALSNVFSKGIRQLLLPR
;
A
#
# COMPACT_ATOMS: atom_id res chain seq x y z
N MET A 1 -10.63 17.20 -11.83
CA MET A 1 -11.78 16.78 -12.65
C MET A 1 -12.62 15.70 -11.98
N LEU A 2 -12.15 14.45 -11.84
CA LEU A 2 -12.97 13.37 -11.24
C LEU A 2 -13.50 13.70 -9.84
N VAL A 3 -12.69 14.37 -9.01
CA VAL A 3 -13.09 14.87 -7.69
C VAL A 3 -14.05 16.05 -7.84
N THR A 4 -13.61 17.13 -8.48
CA THR A 4 -14.32 18.42 -8.55
C THR A 4 -15.64 18.40 -9.34
N HIS A 5 -15.76 17.55 -10.36
CA HIS A 5 -16.90 17.51 -11.29
C HIS A 5 -17.55 16.13 -11.34
N GLY A 6 -17.06 15.18 -10.54
CA GLY A 6 -17.53 13.81 -10.54
C GLY A 6 -19.00 13.63 -10.16
N HIS A 7 -19.55 14.57 -9.38
CA HIS A 7 -20.97 14.59 -9.02
C HIS A 7 -21.89 14.76 -10.23
N LYS A 8 -21.36 15.23 -11.38
CA LYS A 8 -22.11 15.37 -12.64
C LYS A 8 -22.14 14.08 -13.46
N PHE A 9 -21.31 13.10 -13.12
CA PHE A 9 -21.24 11.84 -13.87
C PHE A 9 -22.31 10.86 -13.38
N SER A 10 -23.00 10.24 -14.33
CA SER A 10 -23.97 9.18 -14.04
C SER A 10 -23.29 7.91 -13.52
N ALA A 11 -24.06 7.01 -12.92
CA ALA A 11 -23.55 5.74 -12.41
C ALA A 11 -22.91 4.86 -13.50
N GLY A 12 -23.41 4.92 -14.74
CA GLY A 12 -22.82 4.21 -15.89
C GLY A 12 -21.43 4.74 -16.24
N VAL A 13 -21.27 6.06 -16.28
CA VAL A 13 -19.97 6.72 -16.54
C VAL A 13 -18.98 6.39 -15.41
N TRP A 14 -19.44 6.43 -14.15
CA TRP A 14 -18.61 6.02 -13.02
C TRP A 14 -18.19 4.55 -13.09
N GLY A 15 -19.03 3.65 -13.60
CA GLY A 15 -18.66 2.26 -13.84
C GLY A 15 -17.47 2.12 -14.76
N LEU A 16 -17.52 2.77 -15.93
CA LEU A 16 -16.41 2.78 -16.89
C LEU A 16 -15.13 3.37 -16.30
N ILE A 17 -15.24 4.50 -15.58
CA ILE A 17 -14.09 5.13 -14.93
C ILE A 17 -13.46 4.20 -13.88
N VAL A 18 -14.29 3.57 -13.05
CA VAL A 18 -13.83 2.64 -12.00
C VAL A 18 -13.14 1.43 -12.60
N ASP A 19 -13.71 0.84 -13.65
CA ASP A 19 -13.13 -0.30 -14.33
C ASP A 19 -11.80 0.05 -14.99
N GLU A 20 -11.71 1.20 -15.65
CA GLU A 20 -10.47 1.69 -16.25
C GLU A 20 -9.40 1.97 -15.17
N LEU A 21 -9.76 2.66 -14.08
CA LEU A 21 -8.82 2.91 -12.98
C LEU A 21 -8.26 1.61 -12.40
N ARG A 22 -9.12 0.61 -12.18
CA ARG A 22 -8.70 -0.72 -11.71
C ARG A 22 -7.78 -1.40 -12.72
N ASN A 23 -8.11 -1.37 -14.00
CA ASN A 23 -7.32 -1.98 -15.05
C ASN A 23 -5.94 -1.33 -15.17
N ILE A 24 -5.86 -0.01 -15.12
CA ILE A 24 -4.58 0.71 -15.17
C ILE A 24 -3.76 0.42 -13.92
N MET A 25 -4.36 0.45 -12.72
CA MET A 25 -3.64 0.13 -11.48
C MET A 25 -3.03 -1.27 -11.51
N LYS A 26 -3.81 -2.28 -11.93
CA LYS A 26 -3.31 -3.67 -12.06
C LYS A 26 -2.19 -3.80 -13.09
N ARG A 27 -2.26 -3.08 -14.21
CA ARG A 27 -1.22 -3.08 -15.25
C ARG A 27 0.03 -2.32 -14.84
N ALA A 28 -0.11 -1.30 -13.99
CA ALA A 28 1.00 -0.49 -13.50
C ALA A 28 1.82 -1.18 -12.39
N GLU A 29 1.27 -2.22 -11.75
CA GLU A 29 2.00 -3.05 -10.79
C GLU A 29 3.11 -3.83 -11.51
N PRO A 30 4.40 -3.63 -11.16
CA PRO A 30 5.51 -4.28 -11.84
C PRO A 30 5.70 -5.72 -11.34
N THR A 31 4.70 -6.57 -11.53
CA THR A 31 4.67 -7.96 -11.03
C THR A 31 5.81 -8.82 -11.55
N TRP A 32 6.36 -8.47 -12.71
CA TRP A 32 7.48 -9.14 -13.33
C TRP A 32 8.79 -9.06 -12.53
N ILE A 33 8.91 -8.12 -11.59
CA ILE A 33 10.10 -7.96 -10.74
C ILE A 33 10.41 -9.26 -9.99
N PHE A 34 9.39 -10.04 -9.62
CA PHE A 34 9.57 -11.32 -8.93
C PHE A 34 10.03 -12.46 -9.86
N PHE A 35 9.86 -12.34 -11.17
CA PHE A 35 10.36 -13.32 -12.14
C PHE A 35 11.79 -13.04 -12.60
N ALA A 36 12.32 -11.84 -12.33
CA ALA A 36 13.68 -11.44 -12.71
C ALA A 36 14.77 -12.06 -11.81
N LEU A 37 14.39 -12.69 -10.69
CA LEU A 37 15.28 -13.49 -9.86
C LEU A 37 15.45 -14.86 -10.53
N SER A 38 16.55 -15.08 -11.24
CA SER A 38 16.95 -16.44 -11.63
C SER A 38 17.22 -17.24 -10.35
N ARG A 39 16.80 -18.52 -10.32
CA ARG A 39 17.08 -19.47 -9.23
C ARG A 39 18.57 -19.57 -8.85
N GLU A 40 19.44 -19.21 -9.80
CA GLU A 40 20.90 -19.14 -9.67
C GLU A 40 21.40 -17.90 -8.90
N ASP A 41 20.65 -16.79 -8.92
CA ASP A 41 20.97 -15.58 -8.15
C ASP A 41 20.53 -15.69 -6.68
N GLU A 42 19.52 -16.52 -6.38
CA GLU A 42 19.16 -16.86 -5.00
C GLU A 42 20.29 -17.62 -4.29
N ALA A 43 20.98 -18.52 -5.00
CA ALA A 43 22.10 -19.31 -4.47
C ALA A 43 23.35 -18.46 -4.18
N LYS A 44 23.65 -17.45 -5.02
CA LYS A 44 24.81 -16.57 -4.84
C LYS A 44 24.64 -15.51 -3.75
N ILE A 45 23.40 -15.26 -3.29
CA ILE A 45 23.10 -14.28 -2.23
C ILE A 45 23.15 -14.91 -0.83
N LEU A 46 23.14 -16.26 -0.75
CA LEU A 46 23.16 -17.02 0.49
C LEU A 46 24.55 -17.42 0.98
N GLU A 47 25.63 -17.18 0.23
CA GLU A 47 26.99 -17.45 0.72
C GLU A 47 27.58 -16.25 1.46
N PRO A 48 27.86 -16.36 2.77
CA PRO A 48 28.76 -15.44 3.43
C PRO A 48 30.17 -15.70 2.89
N HIS A 49 30.79 -14.69 2.32
CA HIS A 49 32.20 -14.73 1.91
C HIS A 49 33.06 -14.97 3.17
N ILE A 50 33.44 -16.22 3.40
CA ILE A 50 34.55 -16.60 4.28
C ILE A 50 35.67 -17.03 3.34
N ASP A 51 36.70 -16.21 3.26
CA ASP A 51 37.99 -16.60 2.71
C ASP A 51 38.55 -17.75 3.57
N CYS A 52 38.60 -18.95 3.01
CA CYS A 52 39.57 -19.98 3.37
C CYS A 52 39.63 -21.04 2.27
N GLY A 53 40.82 -21.22 1.69
CA GLY A 53 41.05 -22.16 0.61
C GLY A 53 41.02 -23.63 1.04
N GLY A 54 40.89 -24.51 0.03
CA GLY A 54 41.17 -25.94 0.15
C GLY A 54 40.02 -26.85 -0.30
N GLU A 55 40.19 -27.40 -1.51
CA GLU A 55 39.76 -28.74 -1.96
C GLU A 55 38.25 -29.09 -2.12
N SER A 56 37.92 -29.47 -3.35
CA SER A 56 36.74 -30.25 -3.78
C SER A 56 37.00 -31.77 -3.61
N PRO A 57 36.05 -32.68 -3.91
CA PRO A 57 34.58 -32.56 -4.05
C PRO A 57 33.83 -33.69 -3.29
N SER A 58 32.52 -33.56 -3.07
CA SER A 58 31.66 -34.75 -2.90
C SER A 58 30.22 -34.53 -3.34
N LYS A 59 29.81 -35.39 -4.28
CA LYS A 59 28.46 -35.61 -4.81
C LYS A 59 27.49 -35.92 -3.68
N LEU A 60 26.34 -35.23 -3.64
CA LEU A 60 25.12 -35.76 -3.00
C LEU A 60 23.93 -35.45 -3.90
N GLN A 61 23.32 -36.53 -4.36
CA GLN A 61 22.11 -36.59 -5.16
C GLN A 61 20.92 -36.08 -4.33
N THR A 62 20.24 -35.04 -4.79
CA THR A 62 18.90 -34.69 -4.29
C THR A 62 17.86 -35.25 -5.25
N SER A 63 17.16 -36.26 -4.76
CA SER A 63 15.96 -36.86 -5.32
C SER A 63 14.86 -35.82 -5.54
N SER A 64 14.35 -35.80 -6.77
CA SER A 64 13.12 -35.18 -7.22
C SER A 64 11.90 -35.72 -6.48
N LEU A 65 11.15 -34.84 -5.82
CA LEU A 65 9.76 -35.09 -5.44
C LEU A 65 8.91 -33.91 -5.93
N SER A 66 8.27 -34.17 -7.05
CA SER A 66 7.23 -33.39 -7.68
C SER A 66 5.98 -33.40 -6.80
N SER A 67 5.47 -32.23 -6.40
CA SER A 67 4.07 -32.09 -6.00
C SER A 67 3.45 -30.93 -6.76
N SER A 68 2.94 -31.28 -7.93
CA SER A 68 2.06 -30.45 -8.75
C SER A 68 0.70 -30.32 -8.07
N THR A 69 0.32 -29.09 -7.71
CA THR A 69 -1.09 -28.67 -7.71
C THR A 69 -1.11 -27.23 -8.22
N ALA A 70 -0.97 -27.12 -9.55
CA ALA A 70 -1.33 -25.91 -10.27
C ALA A 70 -2.85 -25.78 -10.20
N ALA A 71 -3.34 -24.85 -9.39
CA ALA A 71 -4.72 -24.41 -9.45
C ALA A 71 -4.91 -23.69 -10.79
N THR A 72 -5.58 -24.36 -11.71
CA THR A 72 -6.01 -23.86 -13.02
C THR A 72 -6.99 -22.70 -12.81
N VAL A 73 -6.50 -21.47 -12.71
CA VAL A 73 -7.33 -20.28 -12.90
C VAL A 73 -7.39 -20.05 -14.41
N VAL A 74 -8.49 -20.52 -14.99
CA VAL A 74 -8.91 -20.21 -16.36
C VAL A 74 -9.04 -18.69 -16.47
N MET A 75 -8.01 -18.04 -17.02
CA MET A 75 -8.10 -16.66 -17.45
C MET A 75 -8.94 -16.64 -18.72
N SER A 76 -10.18 -16.16 -18.61
CA SER A 76 -10.96 -15.82 -19.81
C SER A 76 -10.22 -14.71 -20.55
N SER A 77 -10.05 -14.91 -21.85
CA SER A 77 -9.52 -13.94 -22.80
C SER A 77 -10.53 -12.82 -23.03
N HIS A 78 -10.70 -11.93 -22.06
CA HIS A 78 -11.31 -10.64 -22.30
C HIS A 78 -10.20 -9.59 -22.45
N GLU A 79 -9.95 -9.26 -23.72
CA GLU A 79 -9.20 -8.09 -24.14
C GLU A 79 -9.73 -6.85 -23.39
N PRO A 80 -8.89 -6.08 -22.67
CA PRO A 80 -9.42 -4.97 -21.87
C PRO A 80 -9.81 -3.81 -22.79
N SER A 81 -11.11 -3.52 -22.86
CA SER A 81 -11.65 -2.36 -23.55
C SER A 81 -11.13 -1.09 -22.88
N VAL A 82 -10.14 -0.46 -23.51
CA VAL A 82 -9.57 0.83 -23.07
C VAL A 82 -10.62 1.92 -23.29
N LEU A 83 -10.71 2.90 -22.40
CA LEU A 83 -11.58 4.08 -22.53
C LEU A 83 -11.48 4.81 -23.89
N GLY A 84 -10.38 4.60 -24.63
CA GLY A 84 -10.20 5.03 -26.03
C GLY A 84 -11.12 4.34 -27.05
N MET A 85 -11.89 3.31 -26.67
CA MET A 85 -12.85 2.61 -27.53
C MET A 85 -14.27 3.19 -27.50
N TYR A 86 -14.54 4.19 -26.65
CA TYR A 86 -15.84 4.85 -26.57
C TYR A 86 -15.74 6.30 -27.05
N PRO A 87 -15.75 6.54 -28.38
CA PRO A 87 -15.63 7.88 -28.95
C PRO A 87 -16.69 8.85 -28.40
N ASP A 88 -17.88 8.36 -28.06
CA ASP A 88 -18.96 9.15 -27.46
C ASP A 88 -18.61 9.69 -26.07
N VAL A 89 -17.80 8.96 -25.28
CA VAL A 89 -17.36 9.39 -23.95
C VAL A 89 -16.27 10.45 -24.07
N VAL A 90 -15.32 10.28 -24.99
CA VAL A 90 -14.29 11.28 -25.30
C VAL A 90 -14.92 12.59 -25.81
N ALA A 91 -15.92 12.48 -26.68
CA ALA A 91 -16.67 13.62 -27.22
C ALA A 91 -17.50 14.33 -26.12
N THR A 92 -18.19 13.57 -25.26
CA THR A 92 -18.99 14.12 -24.16
C THR A 92 -18.14 14.81 -23.09
N LEU A 93 -16.91 14.32 -22.86
CA LEU A 93 -15.99 14.87 -21.86
C LEU A 93 -15.10 16.01 -22.41
N GLY A 94 -15.21 16.35 -23.70
CA GLY A 94 -14.52 17.49 -24.30
C GLY A 94 -13.00 17.36 -24.36
N PHE A 95 -12.47 16.13 -24.36
CA PHE A 95 -11.02 15.92 -24.40
C PHE A 95 -10.47 16.06 -25.81
N THR A 96 -9.55 17.01 -26.00
CA THR A 96 -8.69 17.09 -27.19
C THR A 96 -7.33 16.47 -26.87
N PHE A 97 -7.07 15.26 -27.39
CA PHE A 97 -5.75 14.65 -27.28
C PHE A 97 -4.85 15.20 -28.39
N ALA A 98 -3.60 15.56 -28.04
CA ALA A 98 -2.59 15.92 -29.02
C ALA A 98 -2.32 14.73 -29.96
N THR A 99 -2.05 15.02 -31.24
CA THR A 99 -1.86 14.07 -32.36
C THR A 99 -0.74 13.02 -32.17
N SER A 100 0.00 13.07 -31.05
CA SER A 100 1.01 12.09 -30.66
C SER A 100 0.49 11.02 -29.68
N PHE A 101 -0.82 10.82 -29.59
CA PHE A 101 -1.45 9.74 -28.82
C PHE A 101 -1.90 8.62 -29.78
N PRO A 102 -1.60 7.34 -29.48
CA PRO A 102 -1.11 6.84 -28.20
C PRO A 102 0.42 7.00 -28.06
N PRO A 103 0.93 7.18 -26.82
CA PRO A 103 2.36 7.00 -26.56
C PRO A 103 2.77 5.63 -27.11
N LYS A 104 4.00 5.52 -27.66
CA LYS A 104 4.56 4.26 -28.17
C LYS A 104 4.21 3.15 -27.18
N VAL A 105 3.33 2.24 -27.60
CA VAL A 105 2.85 1.15 -26.75
C VAL A 105 4.04 0.22 -26.59
N ILE A 106 4.76 0.38 -25.47
CA ILE A 106 5.85 -0.52 -25.11
C ILE A 106 5.19 -1.88 -24.85
N SER A 107 5.58 -2.90 -25.61
CA SER A 107 4.97 -4.21 -25.48
C SER A 107 5.30 -4.84 -24.11
N ALA A 108 4.45 -5.73 -23.62
CA ALA A 108 4.71 -6.45 -22.36
C ALA A 108 6.06 -7.20 -22.40
N GLU A 109 6.48 -7.66 -23.59
CA GLU A 109 7.75 -8.33 -23.79
C GLU A 109 8.94 -7.37 -23.78
N GLU A 110 8.80 -6.14 -24.29
CA GLU A 110 9.82 -5.09 -24.17
C GLU A 110 9.98 -4.63 -22.72
N VAL A 111 8.89 -4.51 -21.95
CA VAL A 111 8.94 -4.19 -20.51
C VAL A 111 9.61 -5.31 -19.73
N LYS A 112 9.30 -6.58 -20.02
CA LYS A 112 9.98 -7.75 -19.43
C LYS A 112 11.47 -7.78 -19.81
N ALA A 113 11.80 -7.45 -21.06
CA ALA A 113 13.18 -7.43 -21.55
C ALA A 113 14.02 -6.32 -20.90
N GLN A 114 13.41 -5.19 -20.51
CA GLN A 114 14.10 -4.09 -19.85
C GLN A 114 14.59 -4.43 -18.43
N ARG A 115 14.03 -5.46 -17.77
CA ARG A 115 14.40 -5.97 -16.43
C ARG A 115 14.47 -4.93 -15.29
N ILE A 116 14.17 -3.65 -15.54
CA ILE A 116 14.19 -2.54 -14.57
C ILE A 116 12.86 -1.77 -14.67
N PRO A 117 12.17 -1.50 -13.55
CA PRO A 117 10.90 -0.78 -13.59
C PRO A 117 11.12 0.67 -13.97
N SER A 118 10.38 1.13 -14.97
CA SER A 118 10.39 2.53 -15.36
C SER A 118 9.87 3.40 -14.21
N CYS A 119 10.66 4.40 -13.81
CA CYS A 119 10.29 5.35 -12.76
C CYS A 119 8.95 6.05 -13.04
N THR A 120 8.64 6.27 -14.33
CA THR A 120 7.38 6.85 -14.78
C THR A 120 6.18 5.95 -14.42
N HIS A 121 6.29 4.64 -14.59
CA HIS A 121 5.20 3.70 -14.25
C HIS A 121 4.88 3.72 -12.76
N LEU A 122 5.91 3.83 -11.91
CA LEU A 122 5.74 3.88 -10.46
C LEU A 122 5.19 5.22 -9.98
N ALA A 123 5.55 6.32 -10.65
CA ALA A 123 4.95 7.62 -10.41
C ALA A 123 3.47 7.63 -10.80
N VAL A 124 3.12 6.99 -11.93
CA VAL A 124 1.73 6.79 -12.35
C VAL A 124 0.97 5.95 -11.32
N LEU A 125 1.51 4.81 -10.86
CA LEU A 125 0.89 3.99 -9.83
C LEU A 125 0.62 4.80 -8.55
N LEU A 126 1.59 5.59 -8.09
CA LEU A 126 1.43 6.45 -6.92
C LEU A 126 0.34 7.52 -7.11
N ALA A 127 0.26 8.11 -8.31
CA ALA A 127 -0.80 9.06 -8.66
C ALA A 127 -2.17 8.39 -8.70
N LEU A 128 -2.27 7.15 -9.20
CA LEU A 128 -3.49 6.37 -9.23
C LEU A 128 -3.98 6.00 -7.82
N GLN A 129 -3.08 5.62 -6.90
CA GLN A 129 -3.44 5.38 -5.49
C GLN A 129 -4.05 6.62 -4.84
N ARG A 130 -3.46 7.80 -5.07
CA ARG A 130 -4.01 9.09 -4.59
C ARG A 130 -5.36 9.38 -5.22
N LEU A 131 -5.49 9.17 -6.54
CA LEU A 131 -6.74 9.40 -7.26
C LEU A 131 -7.85 8.49 -6.74
N ALA A 132 -7.59 7.19 -6.57
CA ALA A 132 -8.55 6.23 -6.04
C ALA A 132 -9.01 6.61 -4.63
N GLY A 133 -8.07 6.95 -3.73
CA GLY A 133 -8.40 7.42 -2.39
C GLY A 133 -9.24 8.70 -2.40
N ASN A 134 -8.88 9.69 -3.22
CA ASN A 134 -9.65 10.92 -3.35
C ASN A 134 -11.05 10.69 -3.92
N VAL A 135 -11.21 9.81 -4.92
CA VAL A 135 -12.52 9.44 -5.48
C VAL A 135 -13.38 8.75 -4.41
N LEU A 136 -12.82 7.83 -3.65
CA LEU A 136 -13.52 7.14 -2.56
C LEU A 136 -13.95 8.13 -1.45
N ALA A 137 -13.07 9.05 -1.06
CA ALA A 137 -13.39 10.09 -0.09
C ALA A 137 -14.47 11.07 -0.62
N SER A 138 -14.39 11.41 -1.91
CA SER A 138 -15.36 12.31 -2.57
C SER A 138 -16.72 11.65 -2.72
N ARG A 139 -16.78 10.33 -2.96
CA ARG A 139 -18.03 9.56 -2.94
C ARG A 139 -18.77 9.76 -1.62
N GLN A 140 -18.02 9.79 -0.52
CA GLN A 140 -18.59 9.99 0.80
C GLN A 140 -19.02 11.45 1.04
N ARG A 141 -18.26 12.45 0.55
CA ARG A 141 -18.55 13.87 0.81
C ARG A 141 -19.59 14.49 -0.14
N GLU A 142 -19.47 14.20 -1.42
CA GLU A 142 -20.18 14.86 -2.52
C GLU A 142 -21.23 13.95 -3.20
N ASN A 143 -21.56 12.81 -2.59
CA ASN A 143 -22.54 11.83 -3.09
C ASN A 143 -22.31 11.44 -4.57
N LEU A 144 -21.06 11.14 -4.94
CA LEU A 144 -20.76 10.62 -6.27
C LEU A 144 -21.63 9.39 -6.54
N SER A 145 -22.17 9.25 -7.77
CA SER A 145 -23.01 8.14 -8.19
C SER A 145 -22.24 6.82 -8.40
N ILE A 146 -21.26 6.55 -7.54
CA ILE A 146 -20.46 5.32 -7.51
C ILE A 146 -21.19 4.30 -6.63
N SER A 147 -21.49 3.14 -7.22
CA SER A 147 -22.16 2.05 -6.49
C SER A 147 -21.28 1.50 -5.35
N VAL A 148 -21.90 0.84 -4.37
CA VAL A 148 -21.17 0.21 -3.27
C VAL A 148 -20.17 -0.84 -3.80
N GLY A 149 -20.57 -1.64 -4.79
CA GLY A 149 -19.70 -2.65 -5.42
C GLY A 149 -18.50 -2.06 -6.17
N GLN A 150 -18.69 -0.92 -6.84
CA GLN A 150 -17.61 -0.16 -7.49
C GLN A 150 -16.63 0.39 -6.46
N ALA A 151 -17.14 0.97 -5.36
CA ALA A 151 -16.30 1.48 -4.28
C ALA A 151 -15.49 0.37 -3.61
N ARG A 152 -16.09 -0.80 -3.34
CA ARG A 152 -15.39 -1.97 -2.81
C ARG A 152 -14.30 -2.47 -3.75
N SER A 153 -14.60 -2.52 -5.05
CA SER A 153 -13.62 -2.91 -6.07
C SER A 153 -12.41 -1.97 -6.10
N LEU A 154 -12.63 -0.65 -6.04
CA LEU A 154 -11.54 0.34 -5.94
C LEU A 154 -10.74 0.16 -4.66
N LEU A 155 -11.43 -0.04 -3.53
CA LEU A 155 -10.81 -0.24 -2.23
C LEU A 155 -9.96 -1.51 -2.19
N SER A 156 -10.42 -2.61 -2.82
CA SER A 156 -9.64 -3.84 -3.00
C SER A 156 -8.39 -3.60 -3.84
N CYS A 157 -8.51 -2.88 -4.95
CA CYS A 157 -7.37 -2.55 -5.81
C CYS A 157 -6.34 -1.69 -5.09
N LEU A 158 -6.79 -0.73 -4.27
CA LEU A 158 -5.90 0.05 -3.41
C LEU A 158 -5.17 -0.85 -2.40
N ARG A 159 -5.88 -1.81 -1.79
CA ARG A 159 -5.28 -2.80 -0.89
C ARG A 159 -4.23 -3.66 -1.56
N GLU A 160 -4.57 -4.25 -2.70
CA GLU A 160 -3.67 -5.06 -3.51
C GLU A 160 -2.38 -4.29 -3.81
N SER A 161 -2.49 -3.02 -4.19
CA SER A 161 -1.33 -2.20 -4.57
C SER A 161 -0.32 -1.97 -3.43
N PHE A 162 -0.76 -1.68 -2.21
CA PHE A 162 0.17 -1.50 -1.09
C PHE A 162 0.67 -2.83 -0.53
N VAL A 163 -0.12 -3.90 -0.63
CA VAL A 163 0.33 -5.26 -0.28
C VAL A 163 1.41 -5.73 -1.25
N PHE A 164 1.26 -5.44 -2.53
CA PHE A 164 2.31 -5.67 -3.53
C PHE A 164 3.58 -4.88 -3.20
N ALA A 165 3.45 -3.58 -2.94
CA ALA A 165 4.58 -2.73 -2.55
C ALA A 165 5.30 -3.27 -1.31
N ARG A 166 4.55 -3.74 -0.30
CA ARG A 166 5.09 -4.38 0.90
C ARG A 166 5.95 -5.60 0.58
N LYS A 167 5.47 -6.49 -0.30
CA LYS A 167 6.21 -7.69 -0.72
C LYS A 167 7.57 -7.32 -1.33
N VAL A 168 7.60 -6.27 -2.16
CA VAL A 168 8.85 -5.77 -2.74
C VAL A 168 9.75 -5.17 -1.65
N ASN A 169 9.20 -4.39 -0.72
CA ASN A 169 9.95 -3.76 0.37
C ASN A 169 10.60 -4.79 1.31
N ASP A 170 9.92 -5.91 1.58
CA ASP A 170 10.41 -6.99 2.43
C ASP A 170 11.40 -7.93 1.72
N ALA A 171 11.38 -7.98 0.38
CA ALA A 171 12.29 -8.79 -0.41
C ALA A 171 13.68 -8.13 -0.52
N LEU A 172 14.49 -8.20 0.55
CA LEU A 172 15.86 -7.67 0.56
C LEU A 172 16.75 -8.19 -0.58
N PRO A 173 16.77 -9.50 -0.93
CA PRO A 173 17.56 -10.00 -2.06
C PRO A 173 17.18 -9.31 -3.38
N LEU A 174 15.88 -9.13 -3.61
CA LEU A 174 15.35 -8.46 -4.78
C LEU A 174 15.78 -7.00 -4.83
N ARG A 175 15.66 -6.26 -3.73
CA ARG A 175 16.03 -4.84 -3.67
C ARG A 175 17.53 -4.64 -3.88
N ARG A 176 18.38 -5.55 -3.38
CA ARG A 176 19.82 -5.57 -3.65
C ARG A 176 20.12 -5.86 -5.12
N TYR A 177 19.44 -6.82 -5.73
CA TYR A 177 19.53 -7.06 -7.17
C TYR A 177 19.18 -5.78 -7.96
N LEU A 178 18.04 -5.17 -7.65
CA LEU A 178 17.57 -3.97 -8.35
C LEU A 178 18.53 -2.80 -8.17
N GLN A 179 19.14 -2.66 -6.99
CA GLN A 179 20.21 -1.68 -6.77
C GLN A 179 21.42 -1.94 -7.68
N ARG A 180 21.86 -3.20 -7.81
CA ARG A 180 22.99 -3.58 -8.68
C ARG A 180 22.73 -3.30 -10.15
N VAL A 181 21.50 -3.53 -10.62
CA VAL A 181 21.10 -3.20 -12.01
C VAL A 181 20.75 -1.71 -12.19
N GLY A 182 21.04 -0.86 -11.20
CA GLY A 182 20.93 0.59 -11.33
C GLY A 182 19.55 1.18 -11.07
N TRP A 183 18.62 0.43 -10.48
CA TRP A 183 17.34 0.98 -10.04
C TRP A 183 17.57 2.00 -8.91
N ARG A 184 16.98 3.19 -9.04
CA ARG A 184 17.15 4.30 -8.08
C ARG A 184 15.84 4.77 -7.46
N TYR A 185 14.71 4.20 -7.86
CA TYR A 185 13.40 4.63 -7.38
C TYR A 185 13.23 4.39 -5.87
N GLY A 186 12.52 5.32 -5.21
CA GLY A 186 12.19 5.19 -3.78
C GLY A 186 13.38 5.33 -2.82
N ARG A 187 14.52 5.84 -3.31
CA ARG A 187 15.64 6.30 -2.48
C ARG A 187 15.35 7.73 -2.03
N THR A 188 15.48 7.98 -0.73
CA THR A 188 15.16 9.26 -0.08
C THR A 188 16.40 10.12 0.14
N VAL A 189 17.59 9.50 0.22
CA VAL A 189 18.87 10.19 0.42
C VAL A 189 19.88 9.70 -0.62
N SER A 190 20.70 10.61 -1.14
CA SER A 190 21.82 10.32 -2.06
C SER A 190 22.93 9.44 -1.47
N SER A 191 22.75 8.89 -0.27
CA SER A 191 23.74 8.00 0.35
C SER A 191 23.79 6.68 -0.43
N SER A 192 25.00 6.16 -0.66
CA SER A 192 25.25 4.96 -1.47
C SER A 192 24.54 3.70 -0.93
N ASN A 193 24.16 3.69 0.35
CA ASN A 193 23.72 2.50 1.06
C ASN A 193 22.19 2.32 1.11
N GLU A 194 21.40 3.28 0.64
CA GLU A 194 19.94 3.11 0.58
C GLU A 194 19.52 2.12 -0.50
N LEU A 195 18.63 1.19 -0.11
CA LEU A 195 18.05 0.21 -1.01
C LEU A 195 16.86 0.84 -1.77
N PRO A 196 16.75 0.62 -3.09
CA PRO A 196 15.58 1.00 -3.87
C PRO A 196 14.31 0.43 -3.26
N SER A 197 13.21 1.18 -3.23
CA SER A 197 12.02 0.77 -2.48
C SER A 197 10.73 1.19 -3.16
N LEU A 198 9.64 0.50 -2.81
CA LEU A 198 8.26 0.93 -3.06
C LEU A 198 7.61 1.45 -1.77
N LEU A 199 8.41 1.96 -0.82
CA LEU A 199 7.89 2.59 0.39
C LEU A 199 6.90 3.73 0.09
N PRO A 200 7.10 4.58 -0.94
CA PRO A 200 6.09 5.59 -1.30
C PRO A 200 4.71 4.99 -1.62
N GLN A 201 4.66 3.89 -2.38
CA GLN A 201 3.41 3.21 -2.76
C GLN A 201 2.78 2.49 -1.56
N GLU A 202 3.60 1.87 -0.71
CA GLU A 202 3.10 1.21 0.50
C GLU A 202 2.47 2.23 1.43
N VAL A 203 3.21 3.29 1.75
CA VAL A 203 2.78 4.35 2.67
C VAL A 203 1.56 5.08 2.15
N MET A 204 1.56 5.49 0.87
CA MET A 204 0.43 6.18 0.26
C MET A 204 -0.81 5.30 0.20
N GLY A 205 -0.67 4.05 -0.26
CA GLY A 205 -1.80 3.14 -0.33
C GLY A 205 -2.40 2.84 1.04
N LYS A 206 -1.56 2.59 2.07
CA LYS A 206 -2.02 2.42 3.46
C LYS A 206 -2.72 3.68 3.96
N GLN A 207 -2.17 4.86 3.72
CA GLN A 207 -2.78 6.13 4.15
C GLN A 207 -4.18 6.31 3.55
N GLN A 208 -4.31 6.16 2.24
CA GLN A 208 -5.59 6.31 1.55
C GLN A 208 -6.60 5.24 2.01
N TYR A 209 -6.15 4.00 2.21
CA TYR A 209 -7.02 2.91 2.67
C TYR A 209 -7.50 3.13 4.11
N LEU A 210 -6.59 3.45 5.04
CA LEU A 210 -6.93 3.76 6.43
C LEU A 210 -7.88 4.95 6.53
N GLN A 211 -7.66 6.01 5.73
CA GLN A 211 -8.58 7.16 5.70
C GLN A 211 -10.02 6.73 5.37
N MET A 212 -10.19 5.77 4.44
CA MET A 212 -11.51 5.24 4.11
C MET A 212 -12.13 4.45 5.27
N LEU A 213 -11.32 3.66 5.99
CA LEU A 213 -11.79 2.92 7.16
C LEU A 213 -12.18 3.85 8.30
N PHE A 214 -11.32 4.83 8.65
CA PHE A 214 -11.62 5.83 9.68
C PHE A 214 -12.91 6.59 9.35
N THR A 215 -13.07 7.04 8.10
CA THR A 215 -14.28 7.77 7.70
C THR A 215 -15.54 6.90 7.80
N ALA A 216 -15.44 5.60 7.53
CA ALA A 216 -16.55 4.66 7.72
C ALA A 216 -16.98 4.55 9.19
N LEU A 217 -16.02 4.64 10.13
CA LEU A 217 -16.29 4.60 11.57
C LEU A 217 -16.88 5.92 12.09
N THR A 218 -16.33 7.07 11.68
CA THR A 218 -16.79 8.39 12.16
C THR A 218 -18.20 8.76 11.65
N ARG A 219 -18.61 8.30 10.47
CA ARG A 219 -19.91 8.66 9.87
C ARG A 219 -21.11 7.97 10.51
N SER A 220 -20.92 6.80 11.13
CA SER A 220 -21.96 6.07 11.89
C SER A 220 -22.64 6.93 12.96
N ILE A 221 -21.94 7.96 13.45
CA ILE A 221 -22.42 8.87 14.50
C ILE A 221 -23.33 9.98 13.93
N ASN A 222 -23.22 10.32 12.64
CA ASN A 222 -23.74 11.59 12.11
C ASN A 222 -24.81 11.48 11.00
N LYS A 223 -25.12 10.31 10.45
CA LYS A 223 -26.19 10.17 9.44
C LYS A 223 -26.93 8.84 9.57
N ASN A 224 -28.27 8.91 9.48
CA ASN A 224 -29.22 7.79 9.35
C ASN A 224 -29.03 6.91 8.09
N ASP A 225 -27.89 7.01 7.40
CA ASP A 225 -27.53 6.06 6.35
C ASP A 225 -26.95 4.82 7.04
N LEU A 226 -27.81 3.85 7.32
CA LEU A 226 -27.43 2.51 7.75
C LEU A 226 -26.54 1.87 6.68
N ALA A 227 -25.23 2.10 6.73
CA ALA A 227 -24.32 1.03 6.33
C ALA A 227 -24.69 -0.19 7.20
N PRO A 228 -24.89 -1.39 6.62
CA PRO A 228 -25.18 -2.57 7.40
C PRO A 228 -24.17 -2.70 8.53
N PHE A 229 -24.64 -2.94 9.75
CA PHE A 229 -23.81 -3.04 10.96
C PHE A 229 -22.57 -3.95 10.75
N GLU A 230 -22.73 -5.02 9.97
CA GLU A 230 -21.67 -5.95 9.59
C GLU A 230 -20.51 -5.30 8.82
N GLU A 231 -20.79 -4.37 7.90
CA GLU A 231 -19.75 -3.69 7.11
C GLU A 231 -18.93 -2.74 7.98
N GLN A 232 -19.56 -2.14 8.99
CA GLN A 232 -18.88 -1.25 9.93
C GLN A 232 -17.98 -2.06 10.88
N GLU A 233 -18.46 -3.20 11.38
CA GLU A 233 -17.66 -4.08 12.24
C GLU A 233 -16.49 -4.70 11.47
N GLU A 234 -16.71 -5.09 10.21
CA GLU A 234 -15.64 -5.56 9.33
C GLU A 234 -14.60 -4.45 9.11
N ALA A 235 -15.03 -3.23 8.77
CA ALA A 235 -14.15 -2.08 8.60
C ALA A 235 -13.35 -1.77 9.89
N ARG A 236 -14.00 -1.85 11.06
CA ARG A 236 -13.35 -1.69 12.37
C ARG A 236 -12.28 -2.74 12.61
N GLY A 237 -12.59 -4.02 12.36
CA GLY A 237 -11.67 -5.12 12.52
C GLY A 237 -10.46 -5.04 11.58
N TYR A 238 -10.65 -4.58 10.34
CA TYR A 238 -9.52 -4.30 9.43
C TYR A 238 -8.71 -3.07 9.84
N MET A 239 -9.37 -2.01 10.31
CA MET A 239 -8.72 -0.79 10.79
C MET A 239 -7.82 -1.11 11.98
N ALA A 240 -8.36 -1.77 13.01
CA ALA A 240 -7.63 -2.10 14.22
C ALA A 240 -6.39 -2.95 13.91
N ARG A 241 -6.52 -4.01 13.11
CA ARG A 241 -5.39 -4.85 12.69
C ARG A 241 -4.34 -4.06 11.94
N MET A 242 -4.74 -3.27 10.94
CA MET A 242 -3.78 -2.54 10.11
C MET A 242 -3.05 -1.45 10.89
N VAL A 243 -3.75 -0.74 11.78
CA VAL A 243 -3.16 0.26 12.68
C VAL A 243 -2.21 -0.43 13.66
N GLN A 244 -2.65 -1.50 14.32
CA GLN A 244 -1.84 -2.26 15.25
C GLN A 244 -0.54 -2.76 14.59
N ASP A 245 -0.65 -3.48 13.48
CA ASP A 245 0.52 -4.01 12.74
C ASP A 245 1.47 -2.87 12.33
N THR A 246 0.93 -1.74 11.86
CA THR A 246 1.75 -0.60 11.41
C THR A 246 2.47 0.08 12.57
N LEU A 247 1.80 0.24 13.72
CA LEU A 247 2.42 0.82 14.93
C LEU A 247 3.48 -0.12 15.51
N GLU A 248 3.19 -1.41 15.61
CA GLU A 248 4.12 -2.44 16.09
C GLU A 248 5.40 -2.48 15.24
N GLU A 249 5.26 -2.52 13.91
CA GLU A 249 6.40 -2.48 12.99
C GLU A 249 7.22 -1.20 13.13
N TYR A 250 6.55 -0.04 13.19
CA TYR A 250 7.23 1.24 13.34
C TYR A 250 8.02 1.32 14.65
N LEU A 251 7.42 0.89 15.76
CA LEU A 251 8.08 0.83 17.07
C LEU A 251 9.29 -0.11 17.04
N ALA A 252 9.18 -1.26 16.40
CA ALA A 252 10.29 -2.18 16.21
C ALA A 252 11.44 -1.55 15.41
N TRP A 253 11.14 -0.87 14.30
CA TRP A 253 12.18 -0.22 13.48
C TRP A 253 12.86 0.96 14.17
N THR A 254 12.18 1.61 15.13
CA THR A 254 12.79 2.66 15.97
C THR A 254 13.67 2.11 17.10
N GLY A 255 13.67 0.80 17.33
CA GLY A 255 14.41 0.16 18.44
C GLY A 255 13.76 0.31 19.82
N VAL A 256 12.59 0.94 19.91
CA VAL A 256 11.85 1.13 21.18
C VAL A 256 11.23 -0.17 21.67
N ALA A 257 10.77 -1.02 20.74
CA ALA A 257 10.06 -2.23 21.10
C ALA A 257 10.41 -3.42 20.18
N PRO A 258 11.69 -3.85 20.16
CA PRO A 258 12.18 -4.90 19.26
C PRO A 258 11.44 -6.24 19.40
N GLN A 259 10.82 -6.50 20.57
CA GLN A 259 10.01 -7.68 20.84
C GLN A 259 8.70 -7.78 20.03
N HIS A 260 8.24 -6.69 19.41
CA HIS A 260 7.03 -6.73 18.56
C HIS A 260 7.29 -7.32 17.18
N ILE A 261 8.53 -7.71 16.91
CA ILE A 261 8.84 -8.48 15.73
C ILE A 261 8.46 -9.94 15.96
N LYS A 262 7.20 -10.30 15.67
CA LYS A 262 6.74 -11.70 15.71
C LYS A 262 7.57 -12.56 14.75
N ASP A 263 7.89 -13.78 15.18
CA ASP A 263 8.54 -14.86 14.41
C ASP A 263 9.91 -14.56 13.80
N GLY A 264 10.95 -14.37 14.63
CA GLY A 264 12.35 -14.45 14.18
C GLY A 264 12.77 -13.41 13.13
N LYS A 265 11.91 -12.43 12.83
CA LYS A 265 12.23 -11.34 11.91
C LYS A 265 13.24 -10.42 12.61
N VAL A 266 14.42 -10.30 12.02
CA VAL A 266 15.44 -9.34 12.47
C VAL A 266 15.00 -7.94 12.05
N VAL A 267 15.32 -6.91 12.84
CA VAL A 267 15.14 -5.50 12.41
C VAL A 267 15.75 -5.35 11.01
N PRO A 268 14.98 -4.90 10.01
CA PRO A 268 15.46 -4.90 8.64
C PRO A 268 16.64 -3.94 8.49
N ALA A 269 17.60 -4.28 7.62
CA ALA A 269 18.80 -3.48 7.42
C ALA A 269 18.50 -2.03 6.97
N ASP A 270 17.33 -1.79 6.39
CA ASP A 270 16.84 -0.48 5.96
C ASP A 270 15.85 0.16 6.94
N ALA A 271 15.82 -0.26 8.22
CA ALA A 271 14.90 0.24 9.24
C ALA A 271 14.84 1.77 9.31
N LYS A 272 15.98 2.46 9.19
CA LYS A 272 16.04 3.94 9.16
C LYS A 272 15.20 4.52 8.02
N GLN A 273 15.36 3.98 6.80
CA GLN A 273 14.60 4.41 5.61
C GLN A 273 13.09 4.16 5.81
N ARG A 274 12.73 3.02 6.42
CA ARG A 274 11.33 2.69 6.75
C ARG A 274 10.74 3.66 7.78
N VAL A 275 11.46 3.98 8.87
CA VAL A 275 11.03 4.94 9.88
C VAL A 275 10.79 6.32 9.27
N GLU A 276 11.72 6.81 8.45
CA GLU A 276 11.57 8.10 7.77
C GLU A 276 10.33 8.12 6.86
N SER A 277 10.14 7.06 6.07
CA SER A 277 9.01 6.94 5.13
C SER A 277 7.66 6.77 5.82
N PHE A 278 7.59 6.04 6.93
CA PHE A 278 6.35 5.76 7.67
C PHE A 278 5.94 6.87 8.63
N THR A 279 6.87 7.74 9.05
CA THR A 279 6.56 8.83 9.99
C THR A 279 5.31 9.65 9.60
N PRO A 280 5.12 10.08 8.34
CA PRO A 280 3.91 10.80 7.94
C PRO A 280 2.62 9.98 8.10
N LEU A 281 2.68 8.67 7.83
CA LEU A 281 1.54 7.76 8.02
C LEU A 281 1.18 7.64 9.50
N ILE A 282 2.17 7.40 10.36
CA ILE A 282 1.96 7.32 11.82
C ILE A 282 1.31 8.61 12.34
N VAL A 283 1.81 9.77 11.93
CA VAL A 283 1.25 11.07 12.30
C VAL A 283 -0.20 11.22 11.81
N ALA A 284 -0.50 10.82 10.57
CA ALA A 284 -1.86 10.86 10.03
C ALA A 284 -2.80 9.92 10.80
N THR A 285 -2.38 8.68 11.05
CA THR A 285 -3.15 7.70 11.83
C THR A 285 -3.44 8.19 13.24
N LEU A 286 -2.45 8.75 13.94
CA LEU A 286 -2.65 9.31 15.28
C LEU A 286 -3.64 10.49 15.27
N ARG A 287 -3.62 11.32 14.22
CA ARG A 287 -4.60 12.40 14.08
C ARG A 287 -6.02 11.87 13.91
N GLU A 288 -6.23 10.85 13.09
CA GLU A 288 -7.55 10.22 12.91
C GLU A 288 -8.03 9.56 14.22
N ILE A 289 -7.15 8.86 14.95
CA ILE A 289 -7.47 8.28 16.26
C ILE A 289 -7.88 9.35 17.28
N ALA A 290 -7.27 10.54 17.23
CA ALA A 290 -7.61 11.64 18.12
C ALA A 290 -9.03 12.20 17.89
N GLU A 291 -9.65 11.90 16.75
CA GLU A 291 -11.02 12.30 16.40
C GLU A 291 -12.06 11.21 16.69
N PHE A 292 -11.66 10.06 17.25
CA PHE A 292 -12.61 9.09 17.78
C PHE A 292 -13.42 9.65 18.94
N ASP A 293 -14.70 9.27 19.00
CA ASP A 293 -15.51 9.52 20.17
C ASP A 293 -15.07 8.60 21.32
N ASN A 294 -15.57 8.88 22.53
CA ASN A 294 -15.19 8.11 23.71
C ASN A 294 -15.57 6.63 23.60
N THR A 295 -16.67 6.30 22.91
CA THR A 295 -17.12 4.91 22.78
C THR A 295 -16.24 4.09 21.86
N GLU A 296 -15.90 4.63 20.69
CA GLU A 296 -15.03 4.00 19.71
C GLU A 296 -13.60 3.92 20.25
N LEU A 297 -13.11 4.99 20.89
CA LEU A 297 -11.79 4.96 21.51
C LEU A 297 -11.69 3.87 22.58
N GLN A 298 -12.68 3.79 23.49
CA GLN A 298 -12.71 2.79 24.56
C GLN A 298 -12.64 1.34 24.04
N ARG A 299 -13.30 1.04 22.90
CA ARG A 299 -13.26 -0.29 22.26
C ARG A 299 -11.85 -0.71 21.87
N HIS A 300 -10.98 0.26 21.55
CA HIS A 300 -9.63 0.00 21.06
C HIS A 300 -8.54 0.10 22.14
N MET A 301 -8.86 0.66 23.32
CA MET A 301 -7.87 0.96 24.36
C MET A 301 -7.06 -0.27 24.82
N SER A 302 -7.65 -1.47 24.84
CA SER A 302 -6.98 -2.69 25.33
C SER A 302 -5.70 -3.02 24.57
N TRP A 303 -5.69 -2.83 23.25
CA TRP A 303 -4.51 -3.06 22.40
C TRP A 303 -3.78 -1.75 22.04
N LEU A 304 -4.52 -0.63 21.95
CA LEU A 304 -3.97 0.64 21.49
C LEU A 304 -3.14 1.34 22.57
N TYR A 305 -3.58 1.32 23.83
CA TYR A 305 -2.93 2.07 24.91
C TYR A 305 -1.47 1.66 25.16
N PRO A 306 -1.10 0.36 25.18
CA PRO A 306 0.30 -0.05 25.26
C PRO A 306 1.16 0.53 24.13
N LEU A 307 0.65 0.54 22.90
CA LEU A 307 1.36 1.07 21.72
C LEU A 307 1.52 2.59 21.80
N LEU A 308 0.47 3.32 22.19
CA LEU A 308 0.53 4.77 22.40
C LEU A 308 1.57 5.15 23.47
N THR A 309 1.66 4.34 24.52
CA THR A 309 2.64 4.54 25.60
C THR A 309 4.07 4.35 25.08
N LEU A 310 4.31 3.30 24.29
CA LEU A 310 5.62 3.06 23.66
C LEU A 310 6.01 4.17 22.68
N LEU A 311 5.05 4.74 21.94
CA LEU A 311 5.31 5.86 21.01
C LEU A 311 5.85 7.12 21.72
N MET A 312 5.66 7.27 23.04
CA MET A 312 6.27 8.38 23.79
C MET A 312 7.80 8.31 23.81
N LEU A 313 8.37 7.10 23.71
CA LEU A 313 9.81 6.84 23.73
C LEU A 313 10.46 7.06 22.35
N VAL A 314 9.66 7.22 21.29
CA VAL A 314 10.19 7.43 19.93
C VAL A 314 10.85 8.80 19.81
N PRO A 315 12.06 8.90 19.22
CA PRO A 315 12.81 10.17 19.14
C PRO A 315 12.17 11.20 18.19
N ASN A 316 11.25 10.79 17.32
CA ASN A 316 10.60 11.66 16.35
C ASN A 316 9.62 12.67 16.99
N VAL A 317 9.95 13.96 16.91
CA VAL A 317 9.12 15.05 17.48
C VAL A 317 7.72 15.10 16.87
N LYS A 318 7.57 14.88 15.56
CA LYS A 318 6.27 14.96 14.88
C LYS A 318 5.30 13.89 15.40
N VAL A 319 5.81 12.68 15.64
CA VAL A 319 5.04 11.58 16.25
C VAL A 319 4.60 11.97 17.65
N ARG A 320 5.51 12.48 18.50
CA ARG A 320 5.16 12.90 19.87
C ARG A 320 4.15 14.04 19.92
N VAL A 321 4.23 15.01 19.00
CA VAL A 321 3.22 16.09 18.90
C VAL A 321 1.85 15.53 18.52
N ALA A 322 1.78 14.64 17.52
CA ALA A 322 0.52 13.99 17.15
C ALA A 322 -0.06 13.14 18.29
N LEU A 323 0.81 12.41 18.99
CA LEU A 323 0.46 11.61 20.16
C LEU A 323 -0.09 12.47 21.31
N SER A 324 0.51 13.63 21.58
CA SER A 324 0.02 14.57 22.59
C SER A 324 -1.44 14.94 22.34
N ASN A 325 -1.84 15.11 21.07
CA ASN A 325 -3.23 15.42 20.72
C ASN A 325 -4.18 14.27 21.04
N VAL A 326 -3.76 13.00 20.83
CA VAL A 326 -4.54 11.81 21.19
C VAL A 326 -4.77 11.76 22.71
N PHE A 327 -3.71 11.98 23.50
CA PHE A 327 -3.82 11.98 24.95
C PHE A 327 -4.68 13.14 25.47
N SER A 328 -4.50 14.34 24.92
CA SER A 328 -5.23 15.52 25.38
C SER A 328 -6.71 15.50 25.00
N LYS A 329 -7.05 15.05 23.78
CA LYS A 329 -8.43 15.03 23.29
C LYS A 329 -9.17 13.76 23.71
N GLY A 330 -8.58 12.58 23.53
CA GLY A 330 -9.25 11.30 23.74
C GLY A 330 -9.07 10.75 25.15
N ILE A 331 -7.83 10.42 25.51
CA ILE A 331 -7.56 9.64 26.73
C ILE A 331 -7.90 10.43 28.00
N ARG A 332 -7.64 11.74 28.04
CA ARG A 332 -8.02 12.58 29.18
C ARG A 332 -9.52 12.56 29.45
N GLN A 333 -10.36 12.48 28.42
CA GLN A 333 -11.82 12.41 28.58
C GLN A 333 -12.27 11.05 29.14
N LEU A 334 -11.54 9.98 28.85
CA LEU A 334 -11.81 8.64 29.38
C LEU A 334 -11.35 8.45 30.84
N LEU A 335 -10.35 9.20 31.29
CA LEU A 335 -9.77 9.09 32.63
C LEU A 335 -10.43 10.01 33.67
N LEU A 336 -11.24 10.98 33.25
CA LEU A 336 -11.99 11.83 34.18
C LEU A 336 -13.20 11.04 34.71
N PRO A 337 -13.39 10.94 36.03
CA PRO A 337 -14.58 10.29 36.59
C PRO A 337 -15.83 11.06 36.15
N ARG A 338 -16.82 10.31 35.63
CA ARG A 338 -18.16 10.86 35.36
C ARG A 338 -18.91 11.12 36.66
#